data_AF-A0A9P5PC07-F1
#
_entry.id   AF-A0A9P5PC07-F1
#
_cell.length_a   1.000
_cell.length_b   1.000
_cell.length_c   1.000
_cell.angle_alpha   90.00
_cell.angle_beta   90.00
_cell.angle_gamma   90.00
#
_symmetry.space_group_name_H-M   'P 1'
#
loop_
_entity.id
_entity.type
_entity.pdbx_description
1 polymer ?
#
loop_
_entity_poly.entity_id
_entity_poly.type
_entity_poly.pdbx_seq_one_letter_code
_entity_poly.pdbx_strand_id
1 'polypeptide(L)'
;KQLKQWERWTSEIIPLLIPTYIELQCQTHSLRDEAATNLEMRKCECCQSTQKLSIWVYRFSKFKQIELWASECTKASVQLVHSGLFPCSPIFPTLAVDIRVLDFIWRFFLQIVPNYTAWCGTATDFLATQGYYL
;
A
#
# COMPACT_ATOMS: atom_id res chain seq x y z
N LYS A 1 -10.16 -15.99 14.72
CA LYS A 1 -9.39 -15.77 13.47
C LYS A 1 -8.88 -14.34 13.36
N GLN A 2 -9.71 -13.32 13.63
CA GLN A 2 -9.29 -11.90 13.62
C GLN A 2 -8.20 -11.56 14.65
N LEU A 3 -8.27 -12.08 15.89
CA LEU A 3 -7.25 -11.85 16.92
C LEU A 3 -5.85 -12.31 16.47
N LYS A 4 -5.73 -13.52 15.91
CA LYS A 4 -4.47 -14.06 15.36
C LYS A 4 -3.93 -13.26 14.17
N GLN A 5 -4.81 -12.62 13.39
CA GLN A 5 -4.38 -11.75 12.30
C GLN A 5 -3.89 -10.42 12.84
N TRP A 6 -4.59 -9.82 13.81
CA TRP A 6 -4.20 -8.57 14.45
C TRP A 6 -2.86 -8.71 15.19
N GLU A 7 -2.64 -9.80 15.93
CA GLU A 7 -1.36 -10.08 16.59
C GLU A 7 -0.22 -10.06 15.58
N ARG A 8 -0.36 -10.78 14.46
CA ARG A 8 0.67 -10.84 13.41
C ARG A 8 0.90 -9.51 12.69
N TRP A 9 -0.14 -8.70 12.51
CA TRP A 9 0.02 -7.34 11.99
C TRP A 9 0.92 -6.53 12.92
N THR A 10 0.64 -6.55 14.22
CA THR A 10 1.33 -5.73 15.20
C THR A 10 2.74 -6.24 15.52
N SER A 11 2.92 -7.56 15.60
CA SER A 11 4.19 -8.17 16.04
C SER A 11 5.20 -8.35 14.92
N GLU A 12 4.75 -8.65 13.70
CA GLU A 12 5.65 -9.12 12.62
C GLU A 12 5.60 -8.22 11.39
N ILE A 13 4.40 -7.89 10.90
CA ILE A 13 4.26 -7.26 9.58
C ILE A 13 4.47 -5.75 9.64
N ILE A 14 3.78 -5.02 10.51
CA ILE A 14 3.92 -3.56 10.58
C ILE A 14 5.37 -3.17 10.90
N PRO A 15 6.06 -3.76 11.90
CA PRO A 15 7.45 -3.43 12.18
C PRO A 15 8.37 -3.65 10.97
N LEU A 16 8.12 -4.69 10.18
CA LEU A 16 8.87 -4.99 8.96
C LEU A 16 8.60 -3.97 7.84
N LEU A 17 7.38 -3.44 7.75
CA LEU A 17 6.98 -2.52 6.69
C LEU A 17 7.40 -1.07 6.95
N ILE A 18 7.65 -0.68 8.21
CA ILE A 18 8.05 0.69 8.56
C ILE A 18 9.27 1.16 7.76
N PRO A 19 10.40 0.42 7.71
CA PRO A 19 11.57 0.85 6.94
C PRO A 19 11.27 1.00 5.45
N THR A 20 10.55 0.03 4.87
CA THR A 20 10.16 0.04 3.45
C THR A 20 9.25 1.22 3.11
N TYR A 21 8.34 1.56 4.02
CA TYR A 21 7.46 2.71 3.87
C TYR A 21 8.22 4.04 3.93
N ILE A 22 9.20 4.16 4.83
CA ILE A 22 10.06 5.36 4.90
C ILE A 22 10.88 5.51 3.62
N GLU A 23 11.43 4.42 3.10
CA GLU A 23 12.16 4.43 1.83
C GLU A 23 11.26 4.88 0.66
N LEU A 24 10.05 4.32 0.58
CA LEU A 24 9.04 4.72 -0.40
C LEU A 24 8.75 6.22 -0.33
N GLN A 25 8.54 6.76 0.88
CA GLN A 25 8.28 8.18 1.11
C GLN A 25 9.41 9.06 0.56
N CYS A 26 10.67 8.68 0.79
CA CYS A 26 11.83 9.38 0.24
C CYS A 26 11.87 9.32 -1.30
N GLN A 27 11.63 8.15 -1.88
CA GLN A 27 11.69 7.94 -3.34
C GLN A 27 10.58 8.67 -4.10
N THR A 28 9.41 8.85 -3.49
CA THR A 28 8.22 9.40 -4.14
C THR A 28 7.94 10.86 -3.77
N HIS A 29 8.91 11.54 -3.15
CA HIS A 29 8.73 12.91 -2.64
C HIS A 29 7.46 13.05 -1.79
N SER A 30 7.36 12.18 -0.78
CA SER A 30 6.19 12.03 0.07
C SER A 30 4.91 11.62 -0.65
N LEU A 31 5.02 10.54 -1.46
CA LEU A 31 3.94 9.97 -2.27
C LEU A 31 3.38 10.89 -3.36
N ARG A 32 4.04 12.04 -3.60
CA ARG A 32 3.70 12.97 -4.68
C ARG A 32 3.82 12.31 -6.05
N ASP A 33 4.89 11.56 -6.23
CA ASP A 33 5.15 10.82 -7.45
C ASP A 33 4.62 9.39 -7.37
N GLU A 34 4.22 8.83 -8.52
CA GLU A 34 3.76 7.44 -8.58
C GLU A 34 4.95 6.48 -8.40
N ALA A 35 4.84 5.61 -7.40
CA ALA A 35 5.84 4.59 -7.13
C ALA A 35 6.01 3.63 -8.33
N ALA A 36 7.27 3.33 -8.66
CA ALA A 36 7.59 2.29 -9.64
C ALA A 36 7.04 0.94 -9.16
N THR A 37 6.39 0.20 -10.06
CA THR A 37 5.84 -1.12 -9.72
C THR A 37 6.94 -2.17 -9.87
N ASN A 38 7.74 -2.33 -8.81
CA ASN A 38 8.85 -3.27 -8.74
C ASN A 38 8.39 -4.55 -8.02
N LEU A 39 7.72 -5.43 -8.77
CA LEU A 39 7.25 -6.72 -8.28
C LEU A 39 8.15 -7.83 -8.76
N GLU A 40 8.44 -8.79 -7.87
CA GLU A 40 9.27 -9.92 -8.23
C GLU A 40 8.46 -10.90 -9.10
N MET A 41 8.86 -11.01 -10.36
CA MET A 41 8.22 -11.92 -11.32
C MET A 41 8.93 -13.28 -11.41
N ARG A 42 10.11 -13.41 -10.78
CA ARG A 42 10.88 -14.66 -10.78
C ARG A 42 10.67 -15.42 -9.47
N LYS A 43 10.66 -16.74 -9.58
CA LYS A 43 10.67 -17.63 -8.42
C LYS A 43 12.05 -17.52 -7.75
N CYS A 44 12.14 -17.38 -6.41
CA CYS A 44 13.44 -17.55 -5.77
C CYS A 44 13.91 -18.99 -5.91
N GLU A 45 15.15 -19.17 -6.33
CA GLU A 45 15.83 -20.47 -6.37
C GLU A 45 16.33 -20.89 -4.98
N CYS A 46 16.45 -19.94 -4.07
CA CYS A 46 17.00 -20.08 -2.75
C CYS A 46 16.04 -20.64 -1.69
N CYS A 47 14.75 -20.35 -1.85
CA CYS A 47 13.72 -20.48 -0.81
C CYS A 47 12.77 -21.65 -1.20
N GLN A 48 12.64 -22.67 -0.35
CA GLN A 48 11.78 -23.85 -0.63
C GLN A 48 10.28 -23.49 -0.65
N SER A 49 9.89 -22.50 0.15
CA SER A 49 8.51 -22.01 0.34
C SER A 49 8.18 -20.81 -0.57
N THR A 50 8.37 -20.95 -1.88
CA THR A 50 8.01 -19.87 -2.84
C THR A 50 6.63 -20.10 -3.44
N GLN A 51 5.77 -19.08 -3.37
CA GLN A 51 4.40 -19.12 -3.89
C GLN A 51 4.16 -17.99 -4.89
N LYS A 52 3.45 -18.29 -5.99
CA LYS A 52 2.91 -17.28 -6.90
C LYS A 52 1.59 -16.76 -6.34
N LEU A 53 1.46 -15.45 -6.20
CA LEU A 53 0.26 -14.78 -5.70
C LEU A 53 -0.36 -13.95 -6.82
N SER A 54 -1.69 -13.96 -6.87
CA SER A 54 -2.48 -13.12 -7.75
C SER A 54 -3.31 -12.16 -6.90
N ILE A 55 -3.11 -10.86 -7.11
CA ILE A 55 -3.55 -9.82 -6.18
C ILE A 55 -4.32 -8.76 -6.97
N TRP A 56 -5.49 -8.41 -6.47
CA TRP A 56 -6.24 -7.27 -6.98
C TRP A 56 -5.65 -5.98 -6.42
N VAL A 57 -5.43 -5.00 -7.29
CA VAL A 57 -4.84 -3.71 -6.93
C VAL A 57 -5.82 -2.61 -7.26
N TYR A 58 -6.13 -1.82 -6.24
CA TYR A 58 -6.93 -0.61 -6.37
C TYR A 58 -6.06 0.64 -6.29
N ARG A 59 -6.00 1.40 -7.40
CA ARG A 59 -5.42 2.75 -7.47
C ARG A 59 -6.51 3.76 -7.83
N PHE A 60 -6.25 5.05 -7.65
CA PHE A 60 -7.21 6.12 -7.99
C PHE A 60 -7.80 6.00 -9.41
N SER A 61 -6.98 5.62 -10.39
CA SER A 61 -7.39 5.61 -11.79
C SER A 61 -7.64 4.22 -12.36
N LYS A 62 -7.27 3.14 -11.64
CA LYS A 62 -7.22 1.78 -12.19
C LYS A 62 -7.49 0.74 -11.12
N PHE A 63 -8.30 -0.25 -11.49
CA PHE A 63 -8.45 -1.51 -10.77
C PHE A 63 -7.94 -2.63 -11.66
N LYS A 64 -6.88 -3.33 -11.25
CA LYS A 64 -6.24 -4.38 -12.06
C LYS A 64 -5.74 -5.53 -11.21
N GLN A 65 -5.62 -6.71 -11.80
CA GLN A 65 -4.98 -7.86 -11.19
C GLN A 65 -3.49 -7.86 -11.54
N ILE A 66 -2.63 -8.11 -10.55
CA ILE A 66 -1.18 -8.27 -10.71
C ILE A 66 -0.77 -9.65 -10.21
N GLU A 67 0.38 -10.11 -10.67
CA GLU A 67 1.00 -11.34 -10.19
C GLU A 67 2.38 -11.03 -9.62
N LEU A 68 2.73 -11.69 -8.52
CA LEU A 68 4.07 -11.62 -7.93
C LEU A 68 4.45 -12.95 -7.30
N TRP A 69 5.75 -13.18 -7.15
CA TRP A 69 6.28 -14.29 -6.36
C TRP A 69 6.62 -13.83 -4.97
N ALA A 70 6.19 -14.62 -3.98
CA ALA A 70 6.48 -14.38 -2.57
C ALA A 70 7.24 -15.56 -1.98
N SER A 71 8.25 -15.27 -1.18
CA SER A 71 9.03 -16.24 -0.42
C SER A 71 9.47 -15.64 0.91
N GLU A 72 10.07 -16.45 1.79
CA GLU A 72 10.65 -15.95 3.04
C GLU A 72 11.70 -14.85 2.80
N CYS A 73 12.48 -15.03 1.73
CA CYS A 73 13.51 -14.11 1.25
C CYS A 73 12.93 -12.77 0.76
N THR A 74 11.70 -12.77 0.23
CA THR A 74 11.07 -11.59 -0.37
C THR A 74 9.58 -11.67 -0.12
N LYS A 75 9.14 -11.11 1.01
CA LYS A 75 7.75 -11.19 1.44
C LYS A 75 6.85 -10.34 0.53
N ALA A 76 5.66 -10.84 0.23
CA ALA A 76 4.67 -10.16 -0.60
C ALA A 76 4.34 -8.75 -0.08
N SER A 77 4.18 -8.61 1.23
CA SER A 77 3.84 -7.34 1.88
C SER A 77 4.91 -6.26 1.65
N VAL A 78 6.19 -6.63 1.71
CA VAL A 78 7.32 -5.73 1.49
C VAL A 78 7.35 -5.26 0.03
N GLN A 79 7.22 -6.18 -0.93
CA GLN A 79 7.19 -5.84 -2.37
C GLN A 79 6.02 -4.91 -2.72
N LEU A 80 4.84 -5.17 -2.13
CA LEU A 80 3.67 -4.34 -2.33
C LEU A 80 3.89 -2.92 -1.79
N VAL A 81 4.38 -2.78 -0.56
CA VAL A 81 4.63 -1.45 0.04
C VAL A 81 5.70 -0.70 -0.74
N HIS A 82 6.77 -1.36 -1.17
CA HIS A 82 7.78 -0.75 -2.03
C HIS A 82 7.20 -0.27 -3.38
N SER A 83 6.13 -0.90 -3.86
CA SER A 83 5.38 -0.48 -5.05
C SER A 83 4.26 0.54 -4.76
N GLY A 84 4.22 1.13 -3.57
CA GLY A 84 3.19 2.08 -3.15
C GLY A 84 1.83 1.45 -2.81
N LEU A 85 1.79 0.14 -2.58
CA LEU A 85 0.55 -0.61 -2.33
C LEU A 85 0.54 -1.18 -0.91
N PHE A 86 -0.54 -0.97 -0.18
CA PHE A 86 -0.74 -1.59 1.12
C PHE A 86 -1.53 -2.90 0.98
N PRO A 87 -1.00 -4.04 1.47
CA PRO A 87 -1.72 -5.31 1.45
C PRO A 87 -2.89 -5.31 2.43
N CYS A 88 -4.04 -5.88 2.05
CA CYS A 88 -5.20 -6.02 2.96
C CYS A 88 -5.13 -7.28 3.86
N SER A 89 -4.07 -8.09 3.74
CA SER A 89 -3.84 -9.28 4.56
C SER A 89 -2.33 -9.49 4.76
N PRO A 90 -1.91 -9.98 5.95
CA PRO A 90 -0.50 -9.97 6.35
C PRO A 90 0.37 -11.00 5.62
N ILE A 91 -0.19 -12.15 5.24
CA ILE A 91 0.59 -13.30 4.73
C ILE A 91 0.27 -13.57 3.26
N PHE A 92 -1.01 -13.64 2.93
CA PHE A 92 -1.50 -13.89 1.56
C PHE A 92 -2.52 -12.82 1.19
N PRO A 93 -2.06 -11.64 0.76
CA PRO A 93 -2.95 -10.60 0.25
C PRO A 93 -3.59 -11.03 -1.07
N THR A 94 -4.91 -11.02 -1.11
CA THR A 94 -5.70 -11.12 -2.35
C THR A 94 -6.07 -9.75 -2.90
N LEU A 95 -5.96 -8.71 -2.06
CA LEU A 95 -6.25 -7.32 -2.36
C LEU A 95 -5.13 -6.45 -1.78
N ALA A 96 -4.73 -5.44 -2.55
CA ALA A 96 -3.87 -4.36 -2.12
C ALA A 96 -4.41 -3.03 -2.63
N VAL A 97 -4.22 -1.97 -1.84
CA VAL A 97 -4.75 -0.64 -2.12
C VAL A 97 -3.60 0.35 -2.20
N ASP A 98 -3.65 1.29 -3.14
CA ASP A 98 -2.68 2.38 -3.22
C ASP A 98 -2.64 3.16 -1.90
N ILE A 99 -1.45 3.35 -1.34
CA ILE A 99 -1.26 4.06 -0.08
C ILE A 99 -1.80 5.49 -0.17
N ARG A 100 -1.75 6.12 -1.35
CA ARG A 100 -2.31 7.46 -1.57
C ARG A 100 -3.83 7.48 -1.48
N VAL A 101 -4.49 6.40 -1.93
CA VAL A 101 -5.95 6.24 -1.76
C VAL A 101 -6.28 6.14 -0.27
N LEU A 102 -5.49 5.37 0.49
CA LEU A 102 -5.68 5.25 1.93
C LEU A 102 -5.46 6.59 2.66
N ASP A 103 -4.42 7.35 2.29
CA ASP A 103 -4.15 8.68 2.86
C ASP A 103 -5.30 9.66 2.56
N PHE A 104 -5.81 9.67 1.33
CA PHE A 104 -6.96 10.48 0.95
C PHE A 104 -8.21 10.10 1.76
N ILE A 105 -8.53 8.81 1.86
CA ILE A 105 -9.68 8.33 2.63
C ILE A 105 -9.52 8.70 4.11
N TRP A 106 -8.32 8.55 4.68
CA TRP A 106 -8.03 8.94 6.06
C TRP A 106 -8.28 10.42 6.30
N ARG A 107 -7.73 11.30 5.46
CA ARG A 107 -7.96 12.75 5.54
C ARG A 107 -9.43 13.10 5.37
N PHE A 108 -10.12 12.41 4.48
CA PHE A 108 -11.55 12.59 4.28
C PHE A 108 -12.34 12.24 5.54
N PHE A 109 -12.04 11.10 6.19
CA PHE A 109 -12.68 10.71 7.45
C PHE A 109 -12.44 11.73 8.57
N LEU A 110 -11.25 12.32 8.65
CA LEU A 110 -10.96 13.38 9.61
C LEU A 110 -11.79 14.66 9.37
N GLN A 111 -12.26 14.90 8.15
CA GLN A 111 -13.02 16.10 7.76
C GLN A 111 -14.54 15.87 7.60
N ILE A 112 -15.02 14.62 7.63
CA ILE A 112 -16.43 14.23 7.38
C ILE A 112 -17.45 14.78 8.38
N VAL A 113 -17.02 15.32 9.52
CA VAL A 113 -17.93 15.80 10.56
C VAL A 113 -18.04 17.33 10.50
N PRO A 114 -19.17 17.94 10.06
CA PRO A 114 -20.20 17.55 9.09
C PRO A 114 -20.47 18.71 8.10
N ASN A 115 -20.18 18.61 6.79
CA ASN A 115 -20.80 19.46 5.73
C ASN A 115 -20.23 19.12 4.34
N TYR A 116 -21.06 19.22 3.31
CA TYR A 116 -20.69 19.01 1.89
C TYR A 116 -19.48 19.86 1.41
N THR A 117 -19.14 20.94 2.12
CA THR A 117 -17.94 21.76 1.89
C THR A 117 -16.62 21.07 2.29
N ALA A 118 -16.66 20.04 3.13
CA ALA A 118 -15.47 19.31 3.58
C ALA A 118 -14.79 18.56 2.42
N TRP A 119 -15.56 18.01 1.47
CA TRP A 119 -15.00 17.28 0.33
C TRP A 119 -14.09 18.16 -0.54
N CYS A 120 -14.54 19.38 -0.86
CA CYS A 120 -13.75 20.33 -1.65
C CYS A 120 -12.49 20.78 -0.90
N GLY A 121 -12.59 21.00 0.41
CA GLY A 121 -11.44 21.29 1.27
C GLY A 121 -10.42 20.15 1.29
N THR A 122 -10.85 18.92 1.59
CA THR A 122 -9.95 17.75 1.64
C THR A 122 -9.26 17.51 0.30
N ALA A 123 -10.01 17.60 -0.80
CA ALA A 123 -9.46 17.37 -2.14
C ALA A 123 -8.43 18.45 -2.50
N THR A 124 -8.73 19.72 -2.20
CA THR A 124 -7.81 20.83 -2.45
C THR A 124 -6.56 20.73 -1.57
N ASP A 125 -6.72 20.42 -0.28
CA ASP A 125 -5.60 20.23 0.65
C ASP A 125 -4.74 19.03 0.26
N PHE A 126 -5.37 17.90 -0.08
CA PHE A 126 -4.65 16.70 -0.53
C PHE A 126 -3.85 17.01 -1.80
N LEU A 127 -4.48 17.61 -2.82
CA LEU A 127 -3.79 18.01 -4.04
C LEU A 127 -2.68 19.04 -3.77
N ALA A 128 -2.90 20.00 -2.87
CA ALA A 128 -1.89 20.98 -2.47
C ALA A 128 -0.70 20.31 -1.76
N THR A 129 -0.91 19.29 -0.92
CA THR A 129 0.20 18.51 -0.34
C THR A 129 0.96 17.67 -1.38
N GLN A 130 0.31 17.35 -2.49
CA GLN A 130 0.93 16.76 -3.69
C GLN A 130 1.44 17.86 -4.66
N GLY A 131 1.45 19.12 -4.23
CA GLY A 131 1.92 20.30 -4.96
C GLY A 131 1.17 20.61 -6.26
N TYR A 132 -0.09 20.18 -6.36
CA TYR A 132 -1.03 20.61 -7.38
C TYR A 132 -1.90 21.73 -6.80
N TYR A 133 -1.94 22.87 -7.48
CA TYR A 133 -2.80 23.99 -7.13
C TYR A 133 -3.90 24.12 -8.20
N LEU A 134 -5.14 24.25 -7.76
CA LEU A 134 -6.31 24.53 -8.62
C LEU A 134 -6.44 26.03 -8.87
#